data_AF-A0A444PNL6-F1
#
_entry.id   AF-A0A444PNL6-F1
#
_cell.length_a   1.000
_cell.length_b   1.000
_cell.length_c   1.000
_cell.angle_alpha   90.00
_cell.angle_beta   90.00
_cell.angle_gamma   90.00
#
_symmetry.space_group_name_H-M   'P 1'
#
loop_
_entity.id
_entity.type
_entity.pdbx_description
1 polymer ?
#
loop_
_entity_poly.entity_id
_entity_poly.type
_entity_poly.pdbx_seq_one_letter_code
_entity_poly.pdbx_strand_id
1 'polypeptide(L)'
;MTRNEAGASTGVTWAFPNGEAAVRDTVVRSQSGRIVANTITDGSASETTAYTYDGAGRLLTATGGVVDASYSFAKTGGCGAAPTAGANGNRTSSVVNGVSTTYCYDNADRLTSTTVTGAPEGASGVSSSLPSIGYDAHGNTVTLADQSLVYDVADRHV
;
A
#
# COMPACT_ATOMS: atom_id res chain seq x y z
N MET A 1 -22.32 -5.79 15.19
CA MET A 1 -21.08 -4.98 15.32
C MET A 1 -20.70 -4.93 16.79
N THR A 2 -19.44 -5.19 17.12
CA THR A 2 -18.90 -5.06 18.49
C THR A 2 -18.07 -3.78 18.61
N ARG A 3 -17.98 -3.24 19.83
CA ARG A 3 -17.23 -2.02 20.16
C ARG A 3 -16.46 -2.21 21.47
N ASN A 4 -15.38 -1.47 21.65
CA ASN A 4 -14.66 -1.38 22.94
C ASN A 4 -15.30 -0.30 23.85
N GLU A 5 -14.75 -0.13 25.06
CA GLU A 5 -15.23 0.84 26.06
C GLU A 5 -15.15 2.30 25.58
N ALA A 6 -14.23 2.62 24.67
CA ALA A 6 -14.12 3.92 24.02
C ALA A 6 -15.12 4.09 22.85
N GLY A 7 -16.02 3.12 22.63
CA GLY A 7 -17.00 3.12 21.55
C GLY A 7 -16.43 2.82 20.17
N ALA A 8 -15.13 2.52 20.04
CA ALA A 8 -14.52 2.17 18.77
C ALA A 8 -14.90 0.75 18.34
N SER A 9 -15.23 0.58 17.06
CA SER A 9 -15.60 -0.73 16.51
C SER A 9 -14.45 -1.72 16.55
N THR A 10 -14.73 -2.91 17.06
CA THR A 10 -13.80 -4.04 17.22
C THR A 10 -14.19 -5.26 16.41
N GLY A 11 -15.36 -5.25 15.76
CA GLY A 11 -15.71 -6.31 14.84
C GLY A 11 -17.08 -6.18 14.17
N VAL A 12 -17.20 -6.86 13.04
CA VAL A 12 -18.41 -6.99 12.23
C VAL A 12 -18.63 -8.47 11.91
N THR A 13 -19.89 -8.87 11.77
CA THR A 13 -20.27 -10.23 11.36
C THR A 13 -21.33 -10.09 10.29
N TRP A 14 -21.09 -10.72 9.15
CA TRP A 14 -22.03 -10.83 8.05
C TRP A 14 -22.61 -12.24 8.07
N ALA A 15 -23.92 -12.33 8.28
CA ALA A 15 -24.65 -13.58 8.23
C ALA A 15 -25.35 -13.71 6.87
N PHE A 16 -25.40 -14.93 6.35
CA PHE A 16 -26.00 -15.24 5.07
C PHE A 16 -27.24 -16.15 5.25
N PRO A 17 -28.20 -16.14 4.31
CA PRO A 17 -29.39 -16.98 4.39
C PRO A 17 -29.08 -18.49 4.42
N ASN A 18 -30.10 -19.31 4.67
CA ASN A 18 -30.06 -20.77 4.51
C ASN A 18 -29.00 -21.51 5.35
N GLY A 19 -28.49 -20.90 6.43
CA GLY A 19 -27.49 -21.53 7.29
C GLY A 19 -26.08 -21.52 6.71
N GLU A 20 -25.83 -20.69 5.67
CA GLU A 20 -24.48 -20.46 5.16
C GLU A 20 -23.56 -19.89 6.26
N ALA A 21 -22.28 -20.26 6.17
CA ALA A 21 -21.27 -19.82 7.13
C ALA A 21 -21.15 -18.29 7.14
N ALA A 22 -21.16 -17.72 8.35
CA ALA A 22 -20.97 -16.28 8.52
C ALA A 22 -19.51 -15.90 8.31
N VAL A 23 -19.28 -14.71 7.74
CA VAL A 23 -17.97 -14.08 7.69
C VAL A 23 -17.85 -13.11 8.87
N ARG A 24 -16.72 -13.15 9.57
CA ARG A 24 -16.43 -12.29 10.72
C ARG A 24 -15.12 -11.53 10.48
N ASP A 25 -15.12 -10.25 10.78
CA ASP A 25 -13.94 -9.40 10.84
C ASP A 25 -13.83 -8.89 12.28
N THR A 26 -12.67 -9.11 12.92
CA THR A 26 -12.39 -8.62 14.26
C THR A 26 -11.04 -7.94 14.31
N VAL A 27 -10.96 -6.81 15.02
CA VAL A 27 -9.75 -6.00 15.11
C VAL A 27 -9.34 -5.75 16.55
N VAL A 28 -8.04 -5.84 16.79
CA VAL A 28 -7.39 -5.35 18.02
C VAL A 28 -6.88 -3.95 17.76
N ARG A 29 -7.12 -3.02 18.69
CA ARG A 29 -6.67 -1.63 18.57
C ARG A 29 -5.68 -1.25 19.66
N SER A 30 -4.73 -0.39 19.33
CA SER A 30 -3.89 0.33 20.30
C SER A 30 -4.75 1.30 21.13
N GLN A 31 -4.17 1.85 22.21
CA GLN A 31 -4.81 2.92 22.99
C GLN A 31 -5.16 4.15 22.14
N SER A 32 -4.33 4.48 21.15
CA SER A 32 -4.56 5.57 20.19
C SER A 32 -5.56 5.20 19.08
N GLY A 33 -6.18 4.02 19.13
CA GLY A 33 -7.22 3.58 18.21
C GLY A 33 -6.71 2.96 16.90
N ARG A 34 -5.39 2.81 16.70
CA ARG A 34 -4.85 2.16 15.49
C ARG A 34 -5.11 0.66 15.54
N ILE A 35 -5.45 0.05 14.42
CA ILE A 35 -5.60 -1.40 14.34
C ILE A 35 -4.21 -2.03 14.39
N VAL A 36 -3.96 -2.94 15.32
CA VAL A 36 -2.68 -3.65 15.48
C VAL A 36 -2.77 -5.13 15.09
N ALA A 37 -3.98 -5.66 14.98
CA ALA A 37 -4.25 -6.95 14.37
C ALA A 37 -5.66 -6.95 13.76
N ASN A 38 -5.82 -7.64 12.64
CA ASN A 38 -7.11 -7.96 12.06
C ASN A 38 -7.20 -9.49 11.90
N THR A 39 -8.30 -10.08 12.34
CA THR A 39 -8.64 -11.48 12.13
C THR A 39 -9.92 -11.57 11.29
N ILE A 40 -9.80 -12.18 10.11
CA ILE A 40 -10.94 -12.53 9.26
C ILE A 40 -11.21 -14.03 9.44
N THR A 41 -12.46 -14.38 9.75
CA THR A 41 -12.94 -15.76 9.83
C THR A 41 -14.01 -15.97 8.78
N ASP A 42 -13.84 -16.99 7.94
CA ASP A 42 -14.81 -17.46 6.95
C ASP A 42 -15.11 -18.93 7.22
N GLY A 43 -16.28 -19.21 7.80
CA GLY A 43 -16.63 -20.55 8.28
C GLY A 43 -15.64 -21.06 9.33
N SER A 44 -14.87 -22.10 8.98
CA SER A 44 -13.82 -22.67 9.83
C SER A 44 -12.41 -22.12 9.55
N ALA A 45 -12.22 -21.38 8.45
CA ALA A 45 -10.96 -20.75 8.12
C ALA A 45 -10.82 -19.44 8.90
N SER A 46 -9.63 -19.18 9.44
CA SER A 46 -9.36 -17.93 10.16
C SER A 46 -7.94 -17.47 9.91
N GLU A 47 -7.80 -16.25 9.44
CA GLU A 47 -6.51 -15.64 9.10
C GLU A 47 -6.31 -14.37 9.92
N THR A 48 -5.13 -14.21 10.51
CA THR A 48 -4.80 -13.03 11.31
C THR A 48 -3.58 -12.32 10.74
N THR A 49 -3.74 -11.03 10.44
CA THR A 49 -2.63 -10.15 10.03
C THR A 49 -2.33 -9.16 11.14
N ALA A 50 -1.07 -9.11 11.57
CA ALA A 50 -0.57 -8.17 12.57
C ALA A 50 0.07 -6.95 11.91
N TYR A 51 -0.14 -5.77 12.50
CA TYR A 51 0.33 -4.49 11.95
C TYR A 51 1.26 -3.74 12.90
N THR A 52 2.33 -3.16 12.35
CA THR A 52 3.21 -2.24 13.08
C THR A 52 3.30 -0.89 12.40
N TYR A 53 3.63 0.15 13.16
CA TYR A 53 3.67 1.52 12.67
C TYR A 53 4.92 2.24 13.18
N ASP A 54 5.41 3.20 12.42
CA ASP A 54 6.44 4.11 12.90
C ASP A 54 5.86 5.21 13.82
N GLY A 55 6.73 6.07 14.35
CA GLY A 55 6.32 7.17 15.23
C GLY A 55 5.42 8.22 14.56
N ALA A 56 5.43 8.31 13.23
CA ALA A 56 4.51 9.16 12.46
C ALA A 56 3.16 8.47 12.19
N GLY A 57 3.01 7.19 12.58
CA GLY A 57 1.79 6.41 12.38
C GLY A 57 1.67 5.78 11.00
N ARG A 58 2.77 5.69 10.23
CA ARG A 58 2.79 5.04 8.92
C ARG A 58 3.02 3.54 9.10
N LEU A 59 2.33 2.72 8.30
CA LEU A 59 2.42 1.26 8.36
C LEU A 59 3.83 0.79 8.01
N LEU A 60 4.49 0.07 8.92
CA LEU A 60 5.81 -0.54 8.72
C LEU A 60 5.71 -2.00 8.30
N THR A 61 4.82 -2.76 8.93
CA THR A 61 4.62 -4.18 8.59
C THR A 61 3.16 -4.56 8.61
N ALA A 62 2.79 -5.51 7.76
CA ALA A 62 1.57 -6.29 7.82
C ALA A 62 1.97 -7.75 7.64
N THR A 63 1.91 -8.58 8.68
CA THR A 63 2.50 -9.94 8.65
C THR A 63 1.52 -10.98 9.12
N GLY A 64 1.57 -12.16 8.50
CA GLY A 64 0.66 -13.27 8.74
C GLY A 64 -0.69 -13.13 8.05
N GLY A 65 -1.47 -14.20 8.09
CA GLY A 65 -2.76 -14.27 7.42
C GLY A 65 -2.57 -14.28 5.91
N VAL A 66 -3.13 -13.26 5.24
CA VAL A 66 -3.19 -13.19 3.77
C VAL A 66 -2.02 -12.44 3.12
N VAL A 67 -1.16 -11.77 3.89
CA VAL A 67 -0.06 -10.97 3.35
C VAL A 67 1.12 -10.88 4.31
N ASP A 68 2.33 -10.95 3.75
CA ASP A 68 3.56 -10.55 4.42
C ASP A 68 4.16 -9.34 3.70
N ALA A 69 4.01 -8.17 4.32
CA ALA A 69 4.47 -6.89 3.79
C ALA A 69 5.33 -6.14 4.80
N SER A 70 6.37 -5.48 4.30
CA SER A 70 7.15 -4.46 5.00
C SER A 70 7.29 -3.21 4.14
N TYR A 71 7.33 -2.04 4.79
CA TYR A 71 7.41 -0.74 4.14
C TYR A 71 8.47 0.12 4.82
N SER A 72 9.24 0.86 4.03
CA SER A 72 10.25 1.79 4.54
C SER A 72 9.96 3.22 4.09
N PHE A 73 10.38 4.15 4.93
CA PHE A 73 10.25 5.60 4.72
C PHE A 73 11.56 6.28 5.12
N ALA A 74 12.65 5.89 4.46
CA ALA A 74 13.98 6.38 4.80
C ALA A 74 14.07 7.90 4.61
N LYS A 75 14.51 8.62 5.66
CA LYS A 75 14.62 10.09 5.62
C LYS A 75 15.75 10.58 4.71
N THR A 76 16.69 9.71 4.37
CA THR A 76 17.87 9.98 3.54
C THR A 76 18.20 8.75 2.71
N GLY A 77 19.00 8.92 1.66
CA GLY A 77 19.46 7.80 0.82
C GLY A 77 18.41 7.26 -0.14
N GLY A 78 17.33 8.03 -0.38
CA GLY A 78 16.41 7.78 -1.49
C GLY A 78 17.07 8.07 -2.83
N CYS A 79 16.32 7.80 -3.91
CA CYS A 79 16.75 8.01 -5.29
C CYS A 79 15.89 9.08 -5.98
N GLY A 80 16.26 9.44 -7.20
CA GLY A 80 15.62 10.52 -7.96
C GLY A 80 16.10 11.91 -7.49
N ALA A 81 15.29 12.94 -7.76
CA ALA A 81 15.63 14.31 -7.40
C ALA A 81 15.33 14.64 -5.92
N ALA A 82 14.54 13.80 -5.23
CA ALA A 82 14.19 13.95 -3.82
C ALA A 82 14.79 12.82 -2.95
N PRO A 83 16.09 12.85 -2.62
CA PRO A 83 16.76 11.79 -1.82
C PRO A 83 16.27 11.70 -0.37
N THR A 84 15.46 12.66 0.08
CA THR A 84 14.86 12.71 1.41
C THR A 84 13.34 12.49 1.39
N ALA A 85 12.80 11.92 0.30
CA ALA A 85 11.36 11.72 0.10
C ALA A 85 10.65 11.03 1.28
N GLY A 86 11.31 10.12 2.00
CA GLY A 86 10.73 9.47 3.18
C GLY A 86 10.47 10.41 4.35
N ALA A 87 11.09 11.59 4.40
CA ALA A 87 10.77 12.65 5.36
C ALA A 87 9.40 13.30 5.07
N ASN A 88 8.98 13.36 3.80
CA ASN A 88 7.70 13.92 3.36
C ASN A 88 6.53 12.93 3.48
N GLY A 89 6.79 11.68 3.90
CA GLY A 89 5.77 10.64 3.99
C GLY A 89 5.83 9.62 2.85
N ASN A 90 6.64 9.84 1.83
CA ASN A 90 6.74 8.93 0.69
C ASN A 90 7.38 7.60 1.10
N ARG A 91 6.78 6.51 0.63
CA ARG A 91 7.34 5.18 0.82
C ARG A 91 8.58 5.04 -0.04
N THR A 92 9.74 4.77 0.55
CA THR A 92 11.01 4.64 -0.17
C THR A 92 11.25 3.21 -0.66
N SER A 93 10.68 2.22 0.03
CA SER A 93 10.67 0.83 -0.43
C SER A 93 9.54 0.01 0.18
N SER A 94 9.26 -1.14 -0.43
CA SER A 94 8.41 -2.19 0.11
C SER A 94 8.98 -3.58 -0.18
N VAL A 95 8.62 -4.54 0.66
CA VAL A 95 8.66 -5.96 0.32
C VAL A 95 7.25 -6.50 0.53
N VAL A 96 6.63 -7.10 -0.47
CA VAL A 96 5.29 -7.70 -0.37
C VAL A 96 5.35 -9.11 -0.93
N ASN A 97 5.07 -10.11 -0.08
CA ASN A 97 5.13 -11.53 -0.42
C ASN A 97 6.45 -11.92 -1.14
N GLY A 98 7.57 -11.38 -0.67
CA GLY A 98 8.91 -11.60 -1.24
C GLY A 98 9.29 -10.69 -2.40
N VAL A 99 8.35 -9.95 -3.00
CA VAL A 99 8.64 -8.99 -4.09
C VAL A 99 9.10 -7.67 -3.49
N SER A 100 10.32 -7.25 -3.83
CA SER A 100 10.89 -5.98 -3.37
C SER A 100 10.65 -4.87 -4.39
N THR A 101 10.32 -3.67 -3.93
CA THR A 101 10.17 -2.48 -4.77
C THR A 101 10.86 -1.29 -4.10
N THR A 102 11.68 -0.54 -4.84
CA THR A 102 12.16 0.78 -4.43
C THR A 102 11.46 1.86 -5.26
N TYR A 103 11.29 3.04 -4.67
CA TYR A 103 10.55 4.15 -5.27
C TYR A 103 11.42 5.41 -5.30
N CYS A 104 11.54 6.04 -6.46
CA CYS A 104 12.22 7.32 -6.62
C CYS A 104 11.22 8.44 -6.87
N TYR A 105 11.50 9.62 -6.33
CA TYR A 105 10.59 10.75 -6.42
C TYR A 105 11.31 12.00 -6.92
N ASP A 106 10.54 12.93 -7.46
CA ASP A 106 10.97 14.30 -7.66
C ASP A 106 10.61 15.21 -6.47
N ASN A 107 11.04 16.47 -6.55
CA ASN A 107 10.80 17.46 -5.49
C ASN A 107 9.34 17.91 -5.36
N ALA A 108 8.46 17.48 -6.26
CA ALA A 108 7.02 17.69 -6.18
C ALA A 108 6.29 16.47 -5.58
N ASP A 109 7.04 15.54 -4.96
CA ASP A 109 6.54 14.28 -4.40
C ASP A 109 5.87 13.35 -5.44
N ARG A 110 6.22 13.49 -6.72
CA ARG A 110 5.74 12.61 -7.79
C ARG A 110 6.67 11.42 -7.96
N LEU A 111 6.10 10.23 -8.19
CA LEU A 111 6.87 9.00 -8.43
C LEU A 111 7.52 9.05 -9.81
N THR A 112 8.83 8.99 -9.90
CA THR A 112 9.56 9.08 -11.18
C THR A 112 10.10 7.75 -11.67
N SER A 113 10.26 6.76 -10.81
CA SER A 113 10.67 5.41 -11.19
C SER A 113 10.47 4.40 -10.06
N THR A 114 10.42 3.12 -10.44
CA THR A 114 10.42 1.99 -9.52
C THR A 114 11.44 0.94 -9.97
N THR A 115 12.10 0.30 -8.99
CA THR A 115 12.89 -0.90 -9.25
C THR A 115 12.25 -2.06 -8.52
N VAL A 116 11.77 -3.06 -9.26
CA VAL A 116 11.16 -4.28 -8.74
C VAL A 116 12.15 -5.43 -8.83
N THR A 117 12.30 -6.20 -7.75
CA THR A 117 13.07 -7.44 -7.70
C THR A 117 12.17 -8.58 -7.24
N GLY A 118 12.24 -9.72 -7.93
CA GLY A 118 11.37 -10.87 -7.66
C GLY A 118 9.96 -10.73 -8.23
N ALA A 119 9.77 -9.93 -9.29
CA ALA A 119 8.47 -9.82 -9.95
C ALA A 119 7.98 -11.23 -10.40
N PRO A 120 6.69 -11.55 -10.24
CA PRO A 120 6.15 -12.83 -10.67
C PRO A 120 6.23 -12.97 -12.19
N GLU A 121 6.25 -14.22 -12.66
CA GLU A 121 6.17 -14.51 -14.09
C GLU A 121 4.90 -13.90 -14.69
N GLY A 122 5.03 -13.27 -15.86
CA GLY A 122 3.91 -12.58 -16.52
C GLY A 122 3.56 -11.20 -15.94
N ALA A 123 4.41 -10.62 -15.08
CA ALA A 123 4.25 -9.22 -14.67
C ALA A 123 4.17 -8.29 -15.90
N SER A 124 3.25 -7.32 -15.85
CA SER A 124 3.08 -6.33 -16.92
C SER A 124 4.18 -5.27 -16.85
N GLY A 125 4.24 -4.40 -17.87
CA GLY A 125 5.17 -3.26 -17.88
C GLY A 125 5.03 -2.35 -16.65
N VAL A 126 3.84 -2.29 -16.03
CA VAL A 126 3.58 -1.43 -14.86
C VAL A 126 3.69 -2.16 -13.51
N SER A 127 3.68 -3.50 -13.50
CA SER A 127 3.95 -4.29 -12.29
C SER A 127 5.39 -4.83 -12.22
N SER A 128 6.19 -4.54 -13.24
CA SER A 128 7.65 -4.67 -13.24
C SER A 128 8.32 -3.32 -12.93
N SER A 129 9.64 -3.23 -13.07
CA SER A 129 10.38 -1.98 -12.86
C SER A 129 9.96 -0.92 -13.88
N LEU A 130 9.60 0.27 -13.40
CA LEU A 130 9.39 1.45 -14.22
C LEU A 130 10.67 2.30 -14.23
N PRO A 131 11.49 2.27 -15.29
CA PRO A 131 12.74 3.02 -15.33
C PRO A 131 12.50 4.54 -15.33
N SER A 132 11.36 4.97 -15.86
CA SER A 132 10.94 6.36 -15.87
C SER A 132 9.41 6.48 -15.92
N ILE A 133 8.88 7.41 -15.15
CA ILE A 133 7.52 7.92 -15.22
C ILE A 133 7.65 9.42 -15.53
N GLY A 134 7.06 9.83 -16.65
CA GLY A 134 7.14 11.19 -17.17
C GLY A 134 5.89 11.97 -16.84
N TYR A 135 6.06 13.26 -16.53
CA TYR A 135 4.95 14.18 -16.28
C TYR A 135 5.09 15.45 -17.12
N ASP A 136 3.97 16.01 -17.57
CA ASP A 136 3.96 17.36 -18.13
C ASP A 136 4.01 18.44 -17.03
N ALA A 137 3.88 19.71 -17.45
CA ALA A 137 3.92 20.86 -16.56
C ALA A 137 2.68 20.99 -15.65
N HIS A 138 1.54 20.40 -16.04
CA HIS A 138 0.33 20.35 -15.21
C HIS A 138 0.34 19.14 -14.27
N GLY A 139 1.24 18.18 -14.49
CA GLY A 139 1.39 16.98 -13.69
C GLY A 139 0.69 15.76 -14.24
N ASN A 140 0.22 15.80 -15.49
CA ASN A 140 -0.35 14.62 -16.15
C ASN A 140 0.77 13.64 -16.50
N THR A 141 0.53 12.33 -16.30
CA THR A 141 1.49 11.29 -16.66
C THR A 141 1.56 11.18 -18.18
N VAL A 142 2.69 11.53 -18.79
CA VAL A 142 2.91 11.44 -20.25
C VAL A 142 3.73 10.22 -20.66
N THR A 143 4.36 9.55 -19.70
CA THR A 143 5.11 8.31 -19.94
C THR A 143 4.87 7.34 -18.79
N LEU A 144 4.43 6.12 -19.11
CA LEU A 144 4.23 5.04 -18.15
C LEU A 144 4.58 3.71 -18.81
N ALA A 145 5.66 3.06 -18.35
CA ALA A 145 6.22 1.88 -19.02
C ALA A 145 6.50 2.17 -20.51
N ASP A 146 5.88 1.43 -21.42
CA ASP A 146 5.93 1.60 -22.86
C ASP A 146 4.83 2.52 -23.42
N GLN A 147 3.98 3.08 -22.56
CA GLN A 147 2.90 3.97 -22.96
C GLN A 147 3.36 5.43 -23.03
N SER A 148 2.94 6.10 -24.11
CA SER A 148 2.98 7.55 -24.25
C SER A 148 1.56 8.08 -24.20
N LEU A 149 1.28 9.01 -23.30
CA LEU A 149 -0.05 9.57 -23.09
C LEU A 149 -0.06 11.04 -23.51
N VAL A 150 -1.11 11.43 -24.23
CA VAL A 150 -1.31 12.81 -24.67
C VAL A 150 -2.59 13.34 -24.04
N TYR A 151 -2.60 14.64 -23.76
CA TYR A 151 -3.71 15.34 -23.17
C TYR A 151 -4.03 16.59 -23.99
N ASP A 152 -5.30 16.95 -24.03
CA ASP A 152 -5.70 18.27 -24.52
C ASP A 152 -5.43 19.37 -23.47
N VAL A 153 -5.73 20.62 -23.82
CA VAL A 153 -5.51 21.79 -22.95
C VAL A 153 -6.35 21.80 -21.67
N ALA A 154 -7.31 20.89 -21.54
CA ALA A 154 -8.16 20.73 -20.37
C ALA A 154 -7.80 19.46 -19.58
N ASP A 155 -6.58 18.92 -19.78
CA ASP A 155 -6.04 17.74 -19.12
C ASP A 155 -6.86 16.45 -19.37
N ARG A 156 -7.57 16.38 -20.50
CA ARG A 156 -8.29 15.15 -20.91
C ARG A 156 -7.40 14.31 -21.81
N HIS A 157 -7.31 13.02 -21.51
CA HIS A 157 -6.57 12.08 -22.34
C HIS A 157 -7.21 11.96 -23.73
N VAL A 158 -6.38 11.94 -24.79
CA VAL A 158 -6.78 11.91 -26.20
C VAL A 158 -6.06 10.83 -27.00
#